data_AF-A0A1M6HWN9-F1
#
_entry.id   AF-A0A1M6HWN9-F1
#
_cell.length_a   1.000
_cell.length_b   1.000
_cell.length_c   1.000
_cell.angle_alpha   90.00
_cell.angle_beta   90.00
_cell.angle_gamma   90.00
#
_symmetry.space_group_name_H-M   'P 1'
#
loop_
_entity.id
_entity.type
_entity.pdbx_description
1 polymer ?
#
loop_
_entity_poly.entity_id
_entity_poly.type
_entity_poly.pdbx_seq_one_letter_code
_entity_poly.pdbx_strand_id
1 'polypeptide(L)' 'MENKYKFPLVFFLLGFAITIIGALFKIMHWPGAKILLFIGMLSEVGAILILIINILKTKK' A
#
# COMPACT_ATOMS: atom_id res chain seq x y z
N MET A 1 -9.54 16.56 8.58
CA MET A 1 -9.38 15.69 7.39
C MET A 1 -10.59 14.81 7.29
N GLU A 2 -11.40 14.97 6.24
CA GLU A 2 -12.60 14.17 6.03
C GLU A 2 -12.25 12.67 6.08
N ASN A 3 -13.07 11.85 6.74
CA ASN A 3 -12.78 10.42 6.95
C ASN A 3 -12.56 9.66 5.62
N LYS A 4 -13.01 10.24 4.50
CA LYS A 4 -12.84 9.78 3.13
C LYS A 4 -11.37 9.60 2.70
N TYR A 5 -10.44 10.43 3.20
CA TYR A 5 -9.02 10.31 2.86
C TYR A 5 -8.21 9.51 3.87
N LYS A 6 -8.70 9.36 5.10
CA LYS A 6 -8.03 8.60 6.15
C LYS A 6 -7.97 7.12 5.82
N PHE A 7 -9.06 6.56 5.29
CA PHE A 7 -9.14 5.15 4.93
C PHE A 7 -8.06 4.70 3.91
N PRO A 8 -7.94 5.32 2.72
CA PRO A 8 -6.88 4.96 1.78
C PRO A 8 -5.48 5.22 2.32
N LEU A 9 -5.30 6.24 3.19
CA LEU A 9 -4.02 6.51 3.82
C LEU A 9 -3.59 5.40 4.80
N VAL A 10 -4.51 4.91 5.63
CA VAL A 10 -4.24 3.78 6.55
C VAL A 10 -3.94 2.51 5.75
N PHE A 11 -4.68 2.27 4.67
CA PHE A 11 -4.44 1.14 3.78
C PHE A 11 -3.06 1.21 3.10
N PHE A 12 -2.63 2.41 2.69
CA PHE A 12 -1.30 2.65 2.15
C PHE A 12 -0.20 2.33 3.18
N LEU A 13 -0.35 2.80 4.42
CA LEU A 13 0.63 2.53 5.49
C LEU A 13 0.74 1.04 5.83
N LEU A 14 -0.38 0.31 5.77
CA LEU A 14 -0.38 -1.15 5.93
C LEU A 14 0.36 -1.84 4.77
N GLY A 15 0.13 -1.42 3.53
CA GLY A 15 0.88 -1.90 2.36
C GLY A 15 2.37 -1.66 2.49
N PHE A 16 2.76 -0.46 2.93
CA PHE A 16 4.15 -0.09 3.18
C PHE A 16 4.83 -0.98 4.24
N ALA A 17 4.14 -1.28 5.34
CA ALA A 17 4.65 -2.20 6.36
C ALA A 17 4.89 -3.61 5.80
N ILE A 18 3.97 -4.11 4.96
CA ILE A 18 4.12 -5.41 4.28
C ILE A 18 5.31 -5.38 3.31
N THR A 19 5.51 -4.30 2.57
CA THR A 19 6.66 -4.11 1.68
C THR A 19 7.98 -4.13 2.46
N ILE A 20 8.05 -3.49 3.64
CA ILE A 20 9.23 -3.54 4.52
C ILE A 20 9.51 -4.97 4.99
N ILE A 21 8.48 -5.70 5.41
CA ILE A 21 8.62 -7.10 5.82
C ILE A 21 9.09 -7.97 4.65
N GLY A 22 8.54 -7.77 3.45
CA GLY A 22 8.97 -8.46 2.23
C GLY A 22 10.42 -8.15 1.86
N ALA A 23 10.86 -6.89 2.04
CA ALA A 23 12.24 -6.48 1.81
C ALA A 23 13.20 -7.16 2.80
N LEU A 24 12.80 -7.24 4.08
CA LEU A 24 13.55 -7.97 5.10
C LEU A 24 13.67 -9.46 4.74
N PHE A 25 12.58 -10.11 4.33
CA PHE A 25 12.60 -11.50 3.87
C PHE A 25 13.53 -11.69 2.67
N LYS A 26 13.61 -10.70 1.78
CA LYS A 26 14.52 -10.73 0.62
C LYS A 26 15.98 -10.66 1.06
N ILE A 27 16.31 -9.82 2.05
CA ILE A 27 17.66 -9.73 2.63
C ILE A 27 18.03 -11.05 3.32
N MET A 28 17.09 -11.63 4.07
CA MET A 28 17.27 -12.91 4.78
C MET A 28 17.23 -14.14 3.85
N HIS A 29 17.01 -13.96 2.54
CA HIS A 29 16.86 -15.03 1.54
C HIS A 29 15.73 -16.02 1.84
N TRP A 30 14.77 -15.62 2.67
CA TRP A 30 13.66 -16.47 3.04
C TRP A 30 12.71 -16.73 1.86
N PRO A 31 12.17 -17.96 1.75
CA PRO A 31 11.22 -18.29 0.70
C PRO A 31 9.98 -17.38 0.80
N GLY A 32 9.43 -16.99 -0.35
CA GLY A 32 8.24 -16.12 -0.40
C GLY A 32 8.51 -14.61 -0.34
N ALA A 33 9.77 -14.17 -0.21
CA ALA A 33 10.13 -12.74 -0.22
C ALA A 33 9.58 -11.98 -1.45
N LYS A 34 9.66 -12.58 -2.64
CA LYS A 34 9.14 -11.97 -3.88
C LYS A 34 7.62 -11.79 -3.85
N ILE A 35 6.90 -12.74 -3.24
CA ILE A 35 5.44 -12.73 -3.15
C ILE A 35 5.00 -11.64 -2.17
N LEU A 36 5.64 -11.56 -0.99
CA LEU A 36 5.40 -10.50 -0.01
C LEU A 36 5.64 -9.10 -0.60
N LEU A 37 6.74 -8.92 -1.32
CA LEU A 37 7.04 -7.65 -2.00
C LEU A 37 6.01 -7.31 -3.07
N PHE A 38 5.58 -8.29 -3.85
CA PHE A 38 4.57 -8.07 -4.89
C PHE A 38 3.21 -7.68 -4.31
N ILE A 39 2.78 -8.33 -3.22
CA ILE A 39 1.53 -8.01 -2.51
C ILE A 39 1.60 -6.63 -1.86
N GLY A 40 2.73 -6.30 -1.23
CA GLY A 40 2.96 -4.97 -0.63
C GLY A 40 2.87 -3.86 -1.68
N MET A 41 3.59 -4.00 -2.79
CA MET A 41 3.57 -3.04 -3.89
C MET A 41 2.17 -2.91 -4.54
N LEU A 42 1.46 -4.02 -4.75
CA LEU A 42 0.08 -3.97 -5.26
C LEU A 42 -0.86 -3.23 -4.32
N SER A 43 -0.70 -3.42 -3.01
CA SER A 43 -1.51 -2.74 -1.99
C SER A 43 -1.23 -1.23 -2.00
N GLU A 44 0.03 -0.82 -2.13
CA GLU A 44 0.43 0.59 -2.23
C GLU A 44 -0.16 1.25 -3.48
N VAL A 45 -0.04 0.61 -4.65
CA VAL A 45 -0.61 1.12 -5.91
C VAL A 45 -2.13 1.23 -5.79
N GLY A 46 -2.80 0.22 -5.25
CA GLY A 46 -4.25 0.25 -5.04
C GLY A 46 -4.70 1.39 -4.12
N ALA A 47 -3.98 1.61 -3.02
CA ALA A 47 -4.27 2.68 -2.07
C ALA A 47 -4.16 4.08 -2.71
N ILE A 48 -3.10 4.30 -3.49
CA ILE A 48 -2.87 5.57 -4.21
C ILE A 48 -3.98 5.78 -5.25
N LEU A 49 -4.34 4.77 -6.03
CA LEU A 49 -5.43 4.88 -7.00
C LEU A 49 -6.77 5.26 -6.35
N ILE A 50 -7.11 4.63 -5.21
CA ILE A 50 -8.31 4.96 -4.45
C ILE A 50 -8.25 6.40 -3.94
N LEU A 51 -7.09 6.86 -3.46
CA LEU A 51 -6.89 8.23 -3.01
C LEU A 51 -7.08 9.23 -4.15
N ILE A 52 -6.48 8.97 -5.32
CA ILE A 52 -6.63 9.80 -6.52
C ILE A 52 -8.11 9.89 -6.92
N ILE A 53 -8.82 8.77 -7.00
CA ILE A 53 -10.25 8.74 -7.35
C ILE A 53 -11.05 9.58 -6.35
N ASN A 54 -10.76 9.47 -5.04
CA ASN A 54 -11.45 10.25 -4.02
C ASN A 54 -11.19 11.76 -4.16
N ILE A 55 -9.96 12.16 -4.50
CA ILE A 55 -9.59 13.55 -4.76
C ILE A 55 -10.30 14.08 -6.02
N LEU A 56 -10.31 13.31 -7.11
CA LEU A 56 -10.98 13.70 -8.35
C LEU A 56 -12.49 13.87 -8.16
N LYS A 57 -13.12 12.98 -7.37
CA LYS A 57 -14.54 13.09 -6.99
C LYS A 57 -14.83 14.25 -6.04
N THR A 58 -13.83 14.84 -5.38
CA THR A 58 -14.03 15.99 -4.48
C THR A 58 -13.95 17.32 -5.20
N LYS A 59 -13.22 17.39 -6.32
CA LYS A 59 -13.08 18.61 -7.13
C LYS A 59 -14.25 18.83 -8.09
N LYS A 60 -15.09 17.81 -8.30
CA LYS A 60 -16.31 17.87 -9.10
C LYS A 60 -17.49 18.13 -8.18
#